data_AF-A0A2C6L260-F1
#
_entry.id   AF-A0A2C6L260-F1
#
_cell.length_a   1.000
_cell.length_b   1.000
_cell.length_c   1.000
_cell.angle_alpha   90.00
_cell.angle_beta   90.00
_cell.angle_gamma   90.00
#
_symmetry.space_group_name_H-M   'P 1'
#
loop_
_entity.id
_entity.type
_entity.pdbx_description
1 polymer ?
#
loop_
_entity_poly.entity_id
_entity_poly.type
_entity_poly.pdbx_seq_one_letter_code
_entity_poly.pdbx_strand_id
1 'polypeptide(L)'
;MAVTLNDGGVTELAAENIILATGTRPALIEAFGYDGERVITSNEALSLKEVPGEMLIIGGGVIGCEFACIFAEMGCRVTIAEAMPGILPLIERDASRQMQTLLKRRGITIKTKVKIEKVEKSGEKVTAILEGGEAITADKILISIGRA
;
A
#
# COMPACT_ATOMS: atom_id res chain seq x y z
N MET A 1 -9.12 -34.56 -8.86
CA MET A 1 -9.37 -33.18 -8.37
C MET A 1 -10.14 -32.44 -9.44
N ALA A 2 -11.29 -31.84 -9.11
CA ALA A 2 -12.07 -31.06 -10.06
C ALA A 2 -11.53 -29.62 -10.16
N VAL A 3 -11.38 -29.10 -11.37
CA VAL A 3 -10.87 -27.75 -11.66
C VAL A 3 -11.87 -27.03 -12.56
N THR A 4 -12.26 -25.82 -12.18
CA THR A 4 -13.09 -24.93 -13.00
C THR A 4 -12.23 -24.26 -14.06
N LEU A 5 -12.65 -24.33 -15.33
CA LEU A 5 -11.93 -23.70 -16.44
C LEU A 5 -12.34 -22.23 -16.62
N ASN A 6 -11.45 -21.43 -17.23
CA ASN A 6 -11.66 -20.00 -17.43
C ASN A 6 -12.83 -19.67 -18.37
N ASP A 7 -13.10 -20.53 -19.35
CA ASP A 7 -14.22 -20.46 -20.28
C ASP A 7 -15.51 -21.11 -19.74
N GLY A 8 -15.48 -21.53 -18.48
CA GLY A 8 -16.56 -22.24 -17.81
C GLY A 8 -16.45 -23.76 -17.95
N GLY A 9 -17.25 -24.47 -17.17
CA GLY A 9 -17.17 -25.93 -17.06
C GLY A 9 -16.14 -26.41 -16.05
N VAL A 10 -16.14 -27.72 -15.83
CA VAL A 10 -15.31 -28.40 -14.82
C VAL A 10 -14.62 -29.57 -15.49
N THR A 11 -13.31 -29.71 -15.25
CA THR A 11 -12.54 -30.88 -15.65
C THR A 11 -12.00 -31.60 -14.42
N GLU A 12 -11.93 -32.92 -14.49
CA GLU A 12 -11.22 -33.71 -13.47
C GLU A 12 -9.77 -33.93 -13.90
N LEU A 13 -8.85 -33.69 -12.98
CA LEU A 13 -7.43 -33.98 -13.13
C LEU A 13 -7.02 -35.08 -12.15
N ALA A 14 -6.24 -36.05 -12.65
CA ALA A 14 -5.58 -37.07 -11.85
C ALA A 14 -4.08 -36.82 -11.86
N ALA A 15 -3.45 -36.86 -10.68
CA ALA A 15 -2.01 -36.73 -10.51
C ALA A 15 -1.59 -37.55 -9.29
N GLU A 16 -0.38 -38.11 -9.32
CA GLU A 16 0.18 -38.82 -8.16
C GLU A 16 0.51 -37.86 -7.01
N ASN A 17 0.94 -36.64 -7.33
CA ASN A 17 1.31 -35.61 -6.38
C ASN A 17 0.79 -34.23 -6.83
N ILE A 18 0.39 -33.38 -5.89
CA ILE A 18 -0.12 -32.03 -6.15
C ILE A 18 0.62 -31.02 -5.26
N ILE A 19 1.10 -29.92 -5.85
CA ILE A 19 1.72 -28.80 -5.14
C ILE A 19 0.80 -27.58 -5.23
N LEU A 20 0.40 -27.04 -4.06
CA LEU A 20 -0.39 -25.80 -3.97
C LEU A 20 0.56 -24.61 -3.81
N ALA A 21 0.58 -23.72 -4.79
CA ALA A 21 1.47 -22.54 -4.84
C ALA A 21 0.74 -21.27 -5.34
N THR A 22 -0.43 -20.96 -4.78
CA THR A 22 -1.33 -19.88 -5.25
C THR A 22 -0.84 -18.45 -4.96
N GLY A 23 0.26 -18.31 -4.22
CA GLY A 23 0.84 -17.03 -3.83
C GLY A 23 -0.06 -16.22 -2.87
N THR A 24 0.14 -14.91 -2.86
CA THR A 24 -0.58 -13.95 -1.98
C THR A 24 -1.13 -12.76 -2.76
N ARG A 25 -1.96 -11.94 -2.14
CA ARG A 25 -2.55 -10.69 -2.65
C ARG A 25 -2.33 -9.53 -1.67
N PRO A 26 -2.41 -8.27 -2.10
CA PRO A 26 -2.38 -7.13 -1.18
C PRO A 26 -3.48 -7.26 -0.11
N ALA A 27 -3.14 -7.01 1.15
CA ALA A 27 -4.13 -6.95 2.21
C ALA A 27 -4.98 -5.68 2.08
N LEU A 28 -6.30 -5.84 2.19
CA LEU A 28 -7.28 -4.76 2.08
C LEU A 28 -8.09 -4.65 3.37
N ILE A 29 -8.40 -3.41 3.76
CA ILE A 29 -9.34 -3.10 4.83
C ILE A 29 -10.48 -2.31 4.19
N GLU A 30 -11.72 -2.78 4.35
CA GLU A 30 -12.90 -2.18 3.72
C GLU A 30 -13.02 -0.68 4.02
N ALA A 31 -12.74 -0.28 5.26
CA ALA A 31 -12.76 1.12 5.70
C ALA A 31 -11.77 2.04 4.94
N PHE A 32 -10.77 1.48 4.25
CA PHE A 32 -9.85 2.26 3.43
C PHE A 32 -10.38 2.52 2.02
N GLY A 33 -11.47 1.86 1.62
CA GLY A 33 -12.23 2.22 0.42
C GLY A 33 -11.49 1.97 -0.89
N TYR A 34 -10.71 0.89 -0.98
CA TYR A 34 -10.03 0.45 -2.21
C TYR A 34 -10.98 0.49 -3.43
N ASP A 35 -10.55 1.14 -4.50
CA ASP A 35 -11.30 1.24 -5.76
C ASP A 35 -10.45 0.96 -7.01
N GLY A 36 -9.14 0.77 -6.86
CA GLY A 36 -8.23 0.55 -7.99
C GLY A 36 -7.96 1.79 -8.84
N GLU A 37 -8.50 2.96 -8.48
CA GLU A 37 -8.33 4.21 -9.23
C GLU A 37 -7.63 5.30 -8.40
N ARG A 38 -8.20 5.64 -7.24
CA ARG A 38 -7.70 6.69 -6.33
C ARG A 38 -7.17 6.10 -5.04
N VAL A 39 -7.79 5.03 -4.56
CA VAL A 39 -7.29 4.19 -3.48
C VAL A 39 -6.83 2.88 -4.10
N ILE A 40 -5.53 2.76 -4.22
CA ILE A 40 -4.85 1.72 -5.00
C ILE A 40 -3.98 0.82 -4.12
N THR A 41 -3.51 -0.29 -4.71
CA THR A 41 -2.47 -1.13 -4.13
C THR A 41 -1.19 -1.05 -4.96
N SER A 42 -0.17 -1.82 -4.57
CA SER A 42 1.05 -1.98 -5.37
C SER A 42 0.80 -2.48 -6.79
N ASN A 43 -0.32 -3.17 -7.04
CA ASN A 43 -0.66 -3.70 -8.36
C ASN A 43 -0.93 -2.55 -9.35
N GLU A 44 -1.78 -1.60 -8.97
CA GLU A 44 -2.16 -0.48 -9.84
C GLU A 44 -1.07 0.60 -9.86
N ALA A 45 -0.30 0.75 -8.76
CA ALA A 45 0.76 1.75 -8.64
C ALA A 45 1.83 1.65 -9.75
N LEU A 46 2.13 0.44 -10.23
CA LEU A 46 3.08 0.20 -11.32
C LEU A 46 2.54 0.58 -12.71
N SER A 47 1.23 0.76 -12.84
CA SER A 47 0.55 1.03 -14.12
C SER A 47 -0.07 2.42 -14.17
N LEU A 48 0.29 3.32 -13.24
CA LEU A 48 -0.17 4.70 -13.28
C LEU A 48 0.34 5.40 -14.54
N LYS A 49 -0.58 6.06 -15.24
CA LYS A 49 -0.27 6.82 -16.47
C LYS A 49 0.40 8.17 -16.20
N GLU A 50 0.17 8.71 -15.00
CA GLU A 50 0.65 10.02 -14.57
C GLU A 50 1.11 9.94 -13.12
N VAL A 51 2.13 10.74 -12.79
CA VAL A 51 2.64 10.87 -11.42
C VAL A 51 1.67 11.76 -10.64
N PRO A 52 1.10 11.30 -9.51
CA PRO A 52 0.22 12.16 -8.70
C PRO A 52 1.03 13.31 -8.08
N GLY A 53 0.39 14.46 -7.87
CA GLY A 53 1.03 15.58 -7.18
C GLY A 53 1.25 15.31 -5.69
N GLU A 54 0.31 14.59 -5.06
CA GLU A 54 0.36 14.15 -3.66
C GLU A 54 -0.06 12.68 -3.52
N MET A 55 0.74 11.88 -2.82
CA MET A 55 0.44 10.49 -2.50
C MET A 55 0.54 10.23 -1.00
N LEU A 56 -0.52 9.64 -0.43
CA LEU A 56 -0.50 9.06 0.91
C LEU A 56 -0.26 7.55 0.80
N ILE A 57 0.76 7.05 1.47
CA ILE A 57 1.06 5.61 1.58
C ILE A 57 0.64 5.16 2.98
N ILE A 58 -0.29 4.22 3.06
CA ILE A 58 -0.74 3.62 4.32
C ILE A 58 0.06 2.33 4.52
N GLY A 59 0.97 2.33 5.49
CA GLY A 59 1.91 1.25 5.79
C GLY A 59 3.34 1.58 5.34
N GLY A 60 4.26 1.57 6.29
CA GLY A 60 5.69 1.81 6.15
C GLY A 60 6.52 0.52 6.05
N GLY A 61 5.95 -0.56 5.50
CA GLY A 61 6.68 -1.77 5.17
C GLY A 61 7.63 -1.60 3.98
N VAL A 62 8.24 -2.69 3.51
CA VAL A 62 9.18 -2.68 2.38
C VAL A 62 8.57 -2.03 1.14
N ILE A 63 7.40 -2.54 0.71
CA ILE A 63 6.65 -2.03 -0.46
C ILE A 63 6.36 -0.53 -0.31
N GLY A 64 5.85 -0.10 0.86
CA GLY A 64 5.52 1.30 1.10
C GLY A 64 6.74 2.22 1.02
N CYS A 65 7.89 1.79 1.54
CA CYS A 65 9.14 2.56 1.46
C CYS A 65 9.72 2.61 0.04
N GLU A 66 9.63 1.52 -0.72
CA GLU A 66 10.07 1.47 -2.12
C GLU A 66 9.26 2.43 -2.99
N PHE A 67 7.93 2.36 -2.91
CA PHE A 67 7.06 3.28 -3.64
C PHE A 67 7.21 4.72 -3.17
N ALA A 68 7.47 4.97 -1.88
CA ALA A 68 7.77 6.30 -1.41
C ALA A 68 9.00 6.90 -2.10
N CYS A 69 10.07 6.10 -2.25
CA CYS A 69 11.26 6.53 -2.97
C CYS A 69 10.97 6.80 -4.45
N ILE A 70 10.30 5.85 -5.12
CA ILE A 70 9.97 5.93 -6.55
C ILE A 70 9.17 7.20 -6.85
N PHE A 71 8.06 7.42 -6.15
CA PHE A 71 7.19 8.57 -6.42
C PHE A 71 7.80 9.89 -5.98
N ALA A 72 8.54 9.93 -4.87
CA ALA A 72 9.24 11.15 -4.46
C ALA A 72 10.30 11.57 -5.48
N GLU A 73 11.05 10.62 -6.05
CA GLU A 73 12.04 10.90 -7.10
C GLU A 73 11.39 11.44 -8.39
N MET A 74 10.16 11.01 -8.68
CA MET A 74 9.36 11.54 -9.79
C MET A 74 8.65 12.87 -9.49
N GLY A 75 8.90 13.47 -8.32
CA GLY A 75 8.36 14.79 -7.94
C GLY A 75 7.03 14.76 -7.19
N CYS A 76 6.51 13.57 -6.82
CA CYS A 76 5.31 13.45 -5.99
C CYS A 76 5.61 13.86 -4.55
N ARG A 77 4.70 14.61 -3.92
CA ARG A 77 4.74 14.84 -2.46
C ARG A 77 4.20 13.61 -1.73
N VAL A 78 5.11 12.85 -1.14
CA VAL A 78 4.76 11.59 -0.46
C VAL A 78 4.66 11.77 1.06
N THR A 79 3.58 11.23 1.62
CA THR A 79 3.44 11.00 3.07
C THR A 79 3.26 9.51 3.35
N ILE A 80 4.04 8.96 4.28
CA ILE A 80 3.84 7.61 4.82
C ILE A 80 3.11 7.72 6.17
N ALA A 81 1.99 7.02 6.32
CA ALA A 81 1.29 6.81 7.58
C ALA A 81 1.49 5.37 8.05
N GLU A 82 2.13 5.20 9.21
CA GLU A 82 2.48 3.92 9.81
C GLU A 82 1.89 3.81 11.22
N ALA A 83 1.22 2.69 11.50
CA ALA A 83 0.60 2.41 12.80
C ALA A 83 1.64 2.07 13.87
N MET A 84 2.77 1.49 13.46
CA MET A 84 3.87 1.11 14.33
C MET A 84 4.74 2.32 14.72
N PRO A 85 5.59 2.19 15.77
CA PRO A 85 6.50 3.26 16.19
C PRO A 85 7.57 3.67 15.17
N GLY A 86 7.77 2.89 14.11
CA GLY A 86 8.76 3.13 13.06
C GLY A 86 8.42 2.35 11.80
N ILE A 87 9.04 2.74 10.68
CA ILE A 87 8.94 2.03 9.40
C ILE A 87 9.80 0.76 9.41
N LEU A 88 9.64 -0.10 8.39
CA LEU A 88 10.41 -1.33 8.20
C LEU A 88 10.53 -2.15 9.51
N PRO A 89 9.41 -2.49 10.18
CA PRO A 89 9.44 -3.04 11.55
C PRO A 89 10.08 -4.42 11.65
N LEU A 90 10.28 -5.12 10.52
CA LEU A 90 10.94 -6.42 10.43
C LEU A 90 12.46 -6.31 10.25
N ILE A 91 12.98 -5.11 10.01
CA ILE A 91 14.42 -4.83 9.88
C ILE A 91 14.97 -4.44 11.25
N GLU A 92 16.27 -4.67 11.46
CA GLU A 92 16.99 -4.21 12.63
C GLU A 92 16.76 -2.68 12.85
N ARG A 93 16.61 -2.29 14.12
CA ARG A 93 16.08 -0.98 14.53
C ARG A 93 16.99 0.17 14.09
N ASP A 94 18.30 0.03 14.22
CA ASP A 94 19.25 1.07 13.83
C ASP A 94 19.25 1.25 12.31
N ALA A 95 19.21 0.16 11.54
CA ALA A 95 19.07 0.21 10.09
C ALA A 95 17.75 0.88 9.66
N SER A 96 16.63 0.52 10.28
CA SER A 96 15.34 1.17 10.03
C SER A 96 15.38 2.67 10.37
N ARG A 97 16.00 3.05 11.49
CA ARG A 97 16.13 4.46 11.90
C ARG A 97 17.00 5.27 10.93
N GLN A 98 18.08 4.68 10.41
CA GLN A 98 18.90 5.29 9.37
C GLN A 98 18.09 5.50 8.11
N MET A 99 17.35 4.48 7.65
CA MET A 99 16.45 4.59 6.50
C MET A 99 15.42 5.71 6.69
N GLN A 100 14.76 5.76 7.85
CA GLN A 100 13.76 6.79 8.14
C GLN A 100 14.37 8.20 8.06
N THR A 101 15.60 8.38 8.56
CA THR A 101 16.35 9.65 8.43
C THR A 101 16.61 10.01 6.98
N LEU A 102 17.05 9.04 6.17
CA LEU A 102 17.33 9.24 4.75
C LEU A 102 16.08 9.61 3.95
N LEU A 103 14.96 8.91 4.18
CA LEU A 103 13.69 9.21 3.51
C LEU A 103 13.20 10.63 3.85
N LYS A 104 13.28 11.03 5.13
CA LYS A 104 12.93 12.40 5.55
C LYS A 104 13.81 13.46 4.88
N ARG A 105 15.12 13.20 4.76
CA ARG A 105 16.05 14.11 4.05
C ARG A 105 15.73 14.24 2.57
N ARG A 106 15.09 13.24 1.96
CA ARG A 106 14.60 13.27 0.58
C ARG A 106 13.20 13.91 0.45
N GLY A 107 12.70 14.56 1.50
CA GLY A 107 11.41 15.27 1.47
C GLY A 107 10.18 14.38 1.69
N ILE A 108 10.36 13.09 1.98
CA ILE A 108 9.24 12.20 2.31
C ILE A 108 8.78 12.47 3.74
N THR A 109 7.49 12.77 3.90
CA THR A 109 6.89 12.92 5.23
C THR A 109 6.58 11.56 5.82
N ILE A 110 6.91 11.32 7.09
CA ILE A 110 6.66 10.05 7.77
C ILE A 110 5.97 10.32 9.10
N LYS A 111 4.74 9.83 9.23
CA LYS A 111 3.92 9.82 10.44
C LYS A 111 3.85 8.39 10.96
N THR A 112 4.41 8.16 12.15
CA THR A 112 4.39 6.88 12.87
C THR A 112 3.40 6.93 14.01
N LYS A 113 2.97 5.78 14.53
CA LYS A 113 1.96 5.67 15.60
C LYS A 113 0.62 6.32 15.21
N VAL A 114 0.28 6.27 13.93
CA VAL A 114 -0.99 6.80 13.41
C VAL A 114 -1.80 5.66 12.80
N LYS A 115 -3.07 5.55 13.18
CA LYS A 115 -4.00 4.60 12.55
C LYS A 115 -4.99 5.35 11.69
N ILE A 116 -5.33 4.78 10.55
CA ILE A 116 -6.40 5.29 9.68
C ILE A 116 -7.73 4.68 10.16
N GLU A 117 -8.72 5.52 10.44
CA GLU A 117 -10.07 5.08 10.80
C GLU A 117 -10.94 4.87 9.56
N LYS A 118 -10.93 5.85 8.65
CA LYS A 118 -11.71 5.80 7.41
C LYS A 118 -11.06 6.63 6.30
N VAL A 119 -11.43 6.33 5.07
CA VAL A 119 -11.07 7.11 3.88
C VAL A 119 -12.33 7.65 3.23
N GLU A 120 -12.32 8.96 2.96
CA GLU A 120 -13.39 9.67 2.27
C GLU A 120 -12.88 10.19 0.92
N LYS A 121 -13.78 10.22 -0.07
CA LYS A 121 -13.48 10.69 -1.43
C LYS A 121 -14.29 11.94 -1.70
N SER A 122 -13.64 13.01 -2.13
CA SER A 122 -14.32 14.28 -2.44
C SER A 122 -13.69 14.94 -3.66
N GLY A 123 -14.50 15.18 -4.69
CA GLY A 123 -14.00 15.68 -5.97
C GLY A 123 -12.96 14.75 -6.58
N GLU A 124 -11.74 15.26 -6.80
CA GLU A 124 -10.59 14.51 -7.32
C GLU A 124 -9.61 14.04 -6.23
N LYS A 125 -9.85 14.43 -4.97
CA LYS A 125 -8.97 14.12 -3.84
C LYS A 125 -9.52 12.97 -2.99
N VAL A 126 -8.61 12.35 -2.26
CA VAL A 126 -8.91 11.34 -1.23
C VAL A 126 -8.36 11.81 0.11
N THR A 127 -9.15 11.64 1.16
CA THR A 127 -8.80 12.09 2.52
C THR A 127 -8.86 10.89 3.47
N ALA A 128 -7.73 10.56 4.08
CA ALA A 128 -7.66 9.59 5.16
C ALA A 128 -7.82 10.30 6.50
N ILE A 129 -8.77 9.85 7.30
CA ILE A 129 -9.04 10.36 8.65
C ILE A 129 -8.35 9.42 9.65
N LEU A 130 -7.49 10.00 10.46
CA LEU A 130 -6.68 9.30 11.46
C LEU A 130 -7.46 9.18 12.77
N GLU A 131 -7.08 8.19 13.57
CA GLU A 131 -7.51 8.09 14.97
C GLU A 131 -7.12 9.38 15.71
N GLY A 132 -8.12 10.07 16.29
CA GLY A 132 -7.95 11.40 16.88
C GLY A 132 -8.35 12.59 15.99
N GLY A 133 -8.83 12.34 14.77
CA GLY A 133 -9.48 13.33 13.92
C GLY A 133 -8.58 14.16 13.01
N GLU A 134 -7.25 13.95 13.04
CA GLU A 134 -6.36 14.51 12.03
C GLU A 134 -6.72 13.93 10.65
N ALA A 135 -6.68 14.76 9.60
CA ALA A 135 -6.97 14.35 8.23
C ALA A 135 -5.78 14.58 7.32
N ILE A 136 -5.50 13.62 6.42
CA ILE A 136 -4.47 13.72 5.40
C ILE A 136 -5.14 13.58 4.03
N THR A 137 -5.05 14.63 3.22
CA THR A 137 -5.58 14.67 1.86
C THR A 137 -4.47 14.47 0.83
N ALA A 138 -4.76 13.72 -0.23
CA ALA A 138 -3.85 13.44 -1.33
C ALA A 138 -4.63 13.23 -2.65
N ASP A 139 -3.91 13.17 -3.78
CA ASP A 139 -4.51 12.79 -5.07
C ASP A 139 -4.76 11.27 -5.12
N LYS A 140 -3.86 10.49 -4.51
CA LYS A 140 -3.96 9.03 -4.42
C LYS A 140 -3.54 8.51 -3.05
N ILE A 141 -4.17 7.42 -2.65
CA ILE A 141 -3.76 6.59 -1.51
C ILE A 141 -3.22 5.27 -2.03
N LEU A 142 -2.04 4.87 -1.57
CA LEU A 142 -1.47 3.54 -1.77
C LEU A 142 -1.60 2.73 -0.48
N ILE A 143 -2.39 1.65 -0.51
CA ILE A 143 -2.50 0.69 0.58
C ILE A 143 -1.31 -0.28 0.51
N SER A 144 -0.46 -0.27 1.54
CA SER A 144 0.73 -1.11 1.68
C SER A 144 0.85 -1.70 3.09
N ILE A 145 -0.23 -2.30 3.58
CA ILE A 145 -0.34 -2.83 4.96
C ILE A 145 0.00 -4.32 5.11
N GLY A 146 0.47 -4.98 4.05
CA GLY A 146 0.84 -6.39 4.06
C GLY A 146 0.23 -7.17 2.90
N ARG A 147 0.37 -8.50 2.97
CA ARG A 147 -0.15 -9.44 1.97
C ARG A 147 -0.84 -10.62 2.67
N ALA A 148 -1.87 -11.17 2.03
CA ALA A 148 -2.65 -12.33 2.50
C ALA A 148 -2.76 -13.40 1.42
#